data_AF-A0AAV2H1Y2-F1
#
_entry.id   AF-A0AAV2H1Y2-F1
#
_cell.length_a   1.000
_cell.length_b   1.000
_cell.length_c   1.000
_cell.angle_alpha   90.00
_cell.angle_beta   90.00
_cell.angle_gamma   90.00
#
_symmetry.space_group_name_H-M   'P 1'
#
loop_
_entity.id
_entity.type
_entity.pdbx_description
1 polymer ?
#
loop_
_entity_poly.entity_id
_entity_poly.type
_entity_poly.pdbx_seq_one_letter_code
_entity_poly.pdbx_strand_id
1 'polypeptide(L)'
;YRILPNGDLEVTKSLDYERTQSYSLTIQTSDGFYNATVIYNVQITSVNEFVPTFSNSSVTLSIPENSRPGNPVYLAEATDFDLGDDGVMKYSIETG
;
A
#
# COMPACT_ATOMS: atom_id res chain seq x y z
N TYR A 1 7.09 -19.95 1.29
CA TYR A 1 5.89 -20.74 1.01
C TYR A 1 6.23 -22.21 1.18
N ARG A 2 5.23 -23.04 1.44
CA ARG A 2 5.34 -24.49 1.46
C ARG A 2 4.17 -25.08 0.70
N ILE A 3 4.43 -26.13 -0.10
CA ILE A 3 3.37 -26.90 -0.74
C ILE A 3 3.18 -28.18 0.08
N LEU A 4 1.96 -28.44 0.51
CA LEU A 4 1.59 -29.63 1.26
C LEU A 4 1.31 -30.81 0.30
N PRO A 5 1.39 -32.07 0.77
CA PRO A 5 1.13 -33.24 -0.08
C PRO A 5 -0.28 -33.31 -0.68
N ASN A 6 -1.26 -32.64 -0.06
CA ASN A 6 -2.61 -32.50 -0.57
C ASN A 6 -2.77 -31.40 -1.63
N GLY A 7 -1.69 -30.67 -1.95
CA GLY A 7 -1.67 -29.60 -2.95
C GLY A 7 -1.85 -28.20 -2.39
N ASP A 8 -2.07 -28.04 -1.09
CA ASP A 8 -2.27 -26.71 -0.49
C ASP A 8 -0.98 -25.90 -0.46
N LEU A 9 -1.09 -24.60 -0.75
CA LEU A 9 -0.01 -23.63 -0.64
C LEU A 9 -0.14 -22.87 0.68
N GLU A 10 0.85 -23.04 1.56
CA GLU A 10 0.92 -22.31 2.82
C GLU A 10 1.92 -21.15 2.76
N VAL A 11 1.49 -20.03 3.33
CA VAL A 11 2.33 -18.86 3.59
C VAL A 11 3.21 -19.16 4.80
N THR A 12 4.53 -19.02 4.64
CA THR A 12 5.50 -19.37 5.69
C THR A 12 6.18 -18.16 6.34
N LYS A 13 5.90 -16.96 5.83
CA LYS A 13 6.43 -15.67 6.29
C LYS A 13 5.36 -14.61 6.10
N SER A 14 5.40 -13.53 6.86
CA SER A 14 4.50 -12.39 6.66
C SER A 14 4.60 -11.87 5.22
N LEU A 15 3.46 -11.47 4.70
CA LEU A 15 3.30 -10.78 3.42
C LEU A 15 3.15 -9.30 3.72
N ASP A 16 3.74 -8.47 2.87
CA ASP A 16 3.84 -7.02 3.04
C ASP A 16 3.74 -6.43 1.63
N TYR A 17 2.61 -5.77 1.35
CA TYR A 17 2.29 -5.27 0.02
C TYR A 17 3.21 -4.09 -0.36
N GLU A 18 3.44 -3.20 0.60
CA GLU A 18 4.33 -2.03 0.52
C GLU A 18 5.75 -2.45 0.17
N ARG A 19 6.16 -3.66 0.54
CA ARG A 19 7.48 -4.23 0.21
C ARG A 19 7.48 -5.11 -1.03
N THR A 20 6.48 -5.96 -1.23
CA THR A 20 6.45 -6.93 -2.34
C THR A 20 5.03 -7.27 -2.76
N GLN A 21 4.65 -6.79 -3.94
CA GLN A 21 3.28 -6.90 -4.46
C GLN A 21 2.99 -8.24 -5.16
N SER A 22 4.02 -8.98 -5.59
CA SER A 22 3.81 -10.27 -6.24
C SER A 22 5.00 -11.23 -6.11
N TYR A 23 4.70 -12.52 -6.25
CA TYR A 23 5.67 -13.60 -6.29
C TYR A 23 5.40 -14.51 -7.49
N SER A 24 6.47 -14.92 -8.18
CA SER A 24 6.41 -15.96 -9.20
C SER A 24 6.97 -17.26 -8.64
N LEU A 25 6.09 -18.26 -8.48
CA LEU A 25 6.43 -19.54 -7.87
C LEU A 25 6.58 -20.60 -8.96
N THR A 26 7.76 -21.20 -9.06
CA THR A 26 7.98 -22.37 -9.92
C THR A 26 7.64 -23.63 -9.13
N ILE A 27 6.58 -24.32 -9.53
CA ILE A 27 6.11 -25.55 -8.91
C ILE A 27 6.46 -26.71 -9.84
N GLN A 28 7.16 -27.71 -9.31
CA GLN A 28 7.49 -28.93 -10.04
C GLN A 28 6.89 -30.14 -9.31
N THR A 29 6.27 -31.04 -10.07
CA THR A 29 5.71 -32.29 -9.59
C THR A 29 6.24 -33.46 -10.42
N SER A 30 6.26 -34.66 -9.84
CA SER A 30 6.67 -35.89 -10.52
C SER A 30 5.85 -37.08 -10.02
N ASP A 31 5.53 -37.99 -10.93
CA ASP A 31 4.97 -39.30 -10.64
C ASP A 31 6.04 -40.41 -10.59
N GLY A 32 7.32 -40.04 -10.65
CA GLY A 32 8.46 -40.96 -10.71
C GLY A 32 8.89 -41.35 -12.13
N PHE A 33 8.10 -41.05 -13.15
CA PHE A 33 8.42 -41.32 -14.56
C PHE A 33 8.47 -40.03 -15.39
N TYR A 34 7.57 -39.10 -15.12
CA TYR A 34 7.44 -37.80 -15.77
C TYR A 34 7.58 -36.67 -14.75
N ASN A 35 7.92 -35.49 -15.27
CA ASN A 35 7.97 -34.25 -14.51
C ASN A 35 7.03 -33.24 -15.17
N ALA A 36 6.33 -32.47 -14.36
CA ALA A 36 5.54 -31.32 -14.80
C ALA A 36 5.97 -30.09 -14.01
N THR A 37 6.21 -28.99 -14.72
CA THR A 37 6.58 -27.69 -14.13
C THR A 37 5.55 -26.65 -14.53
N VAL A 38 5.08 -25.88 -13.56
CA VAL A 38 4.17 -24.75 -13.76
C VAL A 38 4.71 -23.52 -13.04
N ILE A 39 4.49 -22.36 -13.63
CA ILE A 39 4.77 -21.06 -13.00
C ILE A 39 3.44 -20.51 -12.49
N TYR A 40 3.35 -20.26 -11.19
CA TYR A 40 2.17 -19.71 -10.53
C TYR A 40 2.47 -18.31 -10.00
N ASN A 41 1.73 -17.30 -10.47
CA ASN A 41 1.91 -15.93 -10.05
C ASN A 41 0.93 -15.58 -8.92
N VAL A 42 1.46 -15.29 -7.75
CA VAL A 42 0.69 -14.86 -6.58
C VAL A 42 0.72 -13.33 -6.52
N GLN A 43 -0.45 -12.71 -6.46
CA GLN A 43 -0.58 -11.27 -6.21
C GLN A 43 -0.92 -11.06 -4.74
N ILE A 44 -0.25 -10.10 -4.11
CA ILE A 44 -0.55 -9.66 -2.76
C ILE A 44 -1.59 -8.55 -2.85
N THR A 45 -2.67 -8.69 -2.10
CA THR A 45 -3.69 -7.65 -1.97
C THR A 45 -3.22 -6.60 -0.96
N SER A 46 -3.41 -5.32 -1.27
CA SER A 46 -3.12 -4.24 -0.32
C SER A 46 -4.10 -4.26 0.85
N VAL A 47 -3.65 -3.69 1.96
CA VAL A 47 -4.45 -3.39 3.15
C VAL A 47 -4.01 -2.00 3.59
N ASN A 48 -4.96 -1.17 4.05
CA ASN A 48 -4.65 0.12 4.63
C ASN A 48 -4.05 -0.04 6.04
N GLU A 49 -2.73 -0.04 6.15
CA GLU A 49 -1.98 -0.24 7.39
C GLU A 49 -1.59 1.07 8.07
N PHE A 50 -1.48 2.15 7.29
CA PHE A 50 -1.11 3.48 7.74
C PHE A 50 -2.31 4.43 7.70
N VAL A 51 -2.15 5.57 8.38
CA VAL A 51 -3.18 6.61 8.43
C VAL A 51 -2.52 7.91 8.04
N PRO A 52 -3.16 8.76 7.23
CA PRO A 52 -2.57 10.03 6.82
C PRO A 52 -2.24 10.91 8.03
N THR A 53 -1.02 11.41 8.08
CA THR A 53 -0.54 12.25 9.19
C THR A 53 0.06 13.55 8.68
N PHE A 54 -0.35 14.68 9.26
CA PHE A 54 0.25 15.98 8.97
C PHE A 54 1.56 16.15 9.74
N SER A 55 2.56 16.74 9.09
CA SER A 55 3.85 17.08 9.72
C SER A 55 3.71 18.07 10.88
N ASN A 56 2.69 18.94 10.82
CA ASN A 56 2.39 19.93 11.84
C ASN A 56 1.01 19.66 12.44
N SER A 57 0.93 19.60 13.77
CA SER A 57 -0.34 19.45 14.50
C SER A 57 -1.18 20.74 14.51
N SER A 58 -0.56 21.90 14.31
CA SER A 58 -1.24 23.19 14.20
C SER A 58 -0.40 24.15 13.38
N VAL A 59 -1.07 25.09 12.72
CA VAL A 59 -0.41 26.15 11.93
C VAL A 59 -1.10 27.47 12.23
N THR A 60 -0.31 28.49 12.57
CA THR A 60 -0.79 29.87 12.74
C THR A 60 -0.34 30.69 11.54
N LEU A 61 -1.28 31.37 10.91
CA LEU A 61 -1.05 32.16 9.70
C LEU A 61 -1.48 33.61 9.96
N SER A 62 -0.71 34.56 9.44
CA SER A 62 -1.07 35.98 9.42
C SER A 62 -1.34 36.39 7.98
N ILE A 63 -2.57 36.80 7.68
CA ILE A 63 -3.01 37.14 6.33
C ILE A 63 -3.35 38.63 6.30
N PRO A 64 -2.69 39.44 5.46
CA PRO A 64 -3.03 40.85 5.29
C PRO A 64 -4.49 41.02 4.83
N GLU A 65 -5.21 41.98 5.40
CA GLU A 65 -6.63 42.25 5.06
C GLU A 65 -6.86 42.60 3.58
N ASN A 66 -5.85 43.14 2.92
CA ASN A 66 -5.88 43.51 1.51
C ASN A 66 -5.43 42.37 0.57
N SER A 67 -5.34 41.13 1.09
CA SER A 67 -5.04 39.94 0.30
C SER A 67 -6.11 39.70 -0.76
N ARG A 68 -5.67 39.38 -1.98
CA ARG A 68 -6.58 39.18 -3.11
C ARG A 68 -7.22 37.78 -3.04
N PRO A 69 -8.49 37.64 -3.46
CA PRO A 69 -9.11 36.33 -3.65
C PRO A 69 -8.28 35.43 -4.57
N GLY A 70 -8.18 34.16 -4.21
CA GLY A 70 -7.39 33.17 -4.96
C GLY A 70 -5.89 33.13 -4.59
N ASN A 71 -5.42 34.02 -3.71
CA ASN A 71 -4.08 33.89 -3.16
C ASN A 71 -3.97 32.58 -2.33
N PRO A 72 -2.98 31.71 -2.60
CA PRO A 72 -2.70 30.56 -1.76
C PRO A 72 -2.36 31.01 -0.34
N VAL A 73 -2.96 30.37 0.65
CA VAL A 73 -2.80 30.71 2.08
C VAL A 73 -1.84 29.75 2.77
N TYR A 74 -2.06 28.45 2.57
CA TYR A 74 -1.27 27.39 3.17
C TYR A 74 -1.37 26.12 2.32
N LEU A 75 -0.26 25.42 2.20
CA LEU A 75 -0.21 24.08 1.61
C LEU A 75 -0.11 23.09 2.77
N ALA A 76 -1.19 22.35 3.00
CA ALA A 76 -1.19 21.28 3.98
C ALA A 76 -0.62 20.02 3.33
N GLU A 77 0.40 19.44 3.96
CA GLU A 77 1.05 18.20 3.51
C GLU A 77 0.92 17.16 4.61
N ALA A 78 0.28 16.04 4.25
CA ALA A 78 0.25 14.85 5.08
C ALA A 78 0.93 13.67 4.36
N THR A 79 1.43 12.74 5.16
CA THR A 79 2.12 11.54 4.70
C THR A 79 1.34 10.30 5.09
N ASP A 80 1.23 9.39 4.12
CA ASP A 80 0.75 8.03 4.28
C ASP A 80 1.77 7.11 3.60
N PHE A 81 2.04 5.94 4.19
CA PHE A 81 3.03 4.99 3.68
C PHE A 81 2.40 3.79 2.95
N ASP A 82 1.07 3.68 2.96
CA ASP A 82 0.37 2.68 2.15
C ASP A 82 0.63 2.94 0.65
N LEU A 83 0.79 1.87 -0.12
CA LEU A 83 0.91 1.96 -1.57
C LEU A 83 -0.44 1.74 -2.27
N GLY A 84 -0.54 2.19 -3.52
CA GLY A 84 -1.74 1.98 -4.32
C GLY A 84 -2.91 2.86 -3.86
N ASP A 85 -4.12 2.32 -3.90
CA ASP A 85 -5.36 3.06 -3.63
C ASP A 85 -5.49 3.45 -2.14
N ASP A 86 -4.93 2.64 -1.25
CA ASP A 86 -4.96 2.88 0.21
C ASP A 86 -4.13 4.12 0.60
N GLY A 87 -3.03 4.39 -0.14
CA GLY A 87 -2.21 5.59 0.05
C GLY A 87 -2.73 6.88 -0.62
N VAL A 88 -3.93 6.88 -1.21
CA VAL A 88 -4.44 8.05 -1.94
C VAL A 88 -4.94 9.13 -0.99
N MET A 89 -4.25 10.26 -0.99
CA MET A 89 -4.54 11.41 -0.14
C MET A 89 -5.75 12.22 -0.59
N LYS A 90 -6.67 12.51 0.34
CA LYS A 90 -7.81 13.43 0.17
C LYS A 90 -7.86 14.41 1.34
N TYR A 91 -8.05 15.68 1.03
CA TYR A 91 -8.08 16.77 2.01
C TYR A 91 -9.48 17.37 2.11
N SER A 92 -9.90 17.73 3.32
CA SER A 92 -11.15 18.44 3.57
C SER A 92 -10.98 19.43 4.73
N ILE A 93 -11.78 20.50 4.74
CA ILE A 93 -11.85 21.46 5.83
C ILE A 93 -13.11 21.10 6.63
N GLU A 94 -12.94 20.66 7.88
CA GLU A 94 -14.07 20.21 8.71
C GLU A 94 -14.87 21.37 9.32
N THR A 95 -14.18 22.45 9.69
CA THR A 95 -14.79 23.63 10.32
C THR A 95 -14.13 24.91 9.82
N GLY A 96 -14.92 25.98 9.72
CA GLY A 96 -14.48 27.34 9.41
C GLY A 96 -15.18 28.37 10.28
#